data_AF-A0A0N8WJ20-F1
#
_entry.id   AF-A0A0N8WJ20-F1
#
_cell.length_a   1.000
_cell.length_b   1.000
_cell.length_c   1.000
_cell.angle_alpha   90.00
_cell.angle_beta   90.00
_cell.angle_gamma   90.00
#
_symmetry.space_group_name_H-M   'P 1'
#
loop_
_entity.id
_entity.type
_entity.pdbx_description
1 polymer ?
#
loop_
_entity_poly.entity_id
_entity_poly.type
_entity_poly.pdbx_seq_one_letter_code
_entity_poly.pdbx_strand_id
1 'polypeptide(L)'
;MGKARRGGGLEQLLDLIRPEVEAETLRAFGFRMAALAVRRTDPDLLRLGLLAVALASLRSMDRRDDLGALAPLWRTASLLRLDPSHEFTAAAAELPAAAEFLLGWVDRTPDLQDLVEMGFRESADEDGFRYVRDATVRRRILEEDYARRPRIIRLLSARQRRRWLRENGFD
;
A
#
# COMPACT_ATOMS: atom_id res chain seq x y z
N MET A 1 18.73 -36.19 -14.03
CA MET A 1 18.61 -36.35 -12.56
C MET A 1 19.60 -35.41 -11.89
N GLY A 2 19.19 -34.18 -11.59
CA GLY A 2 20.03 -33.17 -10.92
C GLY A 2 19.89 -33.27 -9.41
N LYS A 3 21.01 -33.42 -8.70
CA LYS A 3 21.07 -33.49 -7.23
C LYS A 3 20.47 -32.21 -6.62
N ALA A 4 19.42 -32.37 -5.81
CA ALA A 4 18.94 -31.34 -4.92
C ALA A 4 20.07 -30.96 -3.95
N ARG A 5 20.66 -29.77 -4.13
CA ARG A 5 21.51 -29.15 -3.11
C ARG A 5 20.62 -28.86 -1.91
N ARG A 6 20.90 -29.51 -0.78
CA ARG A 6 20.27 -29.18 0.50
C ARG A 6 20.87 -27.86 0.96
N GLY A 7 20.33 -26.75 0.45
CA GLY A 7 20.61 -25.42 1.00
C GLY A 7 20.09 -25.34 2.43
N GLY A 8 20.88 -24.77 3.33
CA GLY A 8 20.51 -24.59 4.74
C GLY A 8 19.28 -23.70 4.89
N GLY A 9 18.68 -23.67 6.09
CA GLY A 9 17.43 -22.96 6.35
C GLY A 9 17.43 -21.48 5.94
N LEU A 10 18.59 -20.81 5.96
CA LEU A 10 18.73 -19.42 5.50
C LEU A 10 18.63 -19.30 3.96
N GLU A 11 19.25 -20.20 3.19
CA GLU A 11 19.15 -20.19 1.73
C GLU A 11 17.72 -20.50 1.28
N GLN A 12 17.05 -21.45 1.96
CA GLN A 12 15.62 -21.71 1.71
C GLN A 12 14.74 -20.52 2.08
N LEU A 13 15.08 -19.79 3.15
CA LEU A 13 14.34 -18.60 3.57
C LEU A 13 14.54 -17.45 2.59
N LEU A 14 15.75 -17.26 2.06
CA LEU A 14 16.07 -16.30 1.00
C LEU A 14 15.39 -16.68 -0.33
N ASP A 15 15.32 -17.97 -0.67
CA ASP A 15 14.54 -18.47 -1.83
C ASP A 15 13.02 -18.32 -1.62
N LEU A 16 12.57 -18.21 -0.37
CA LEU A 16 11.19 -17.93 0.03
C LEU A 16 10.85 -16.44 0.05
N ILE A 17 11.86 -15.55 0.03
CA ILE A 17 11.65 -14.13 -0.22
C ILE A 17 11.31 -13.98 -1.70
N ARG A 18 10.05 -14.30 -2.02
CA ARG A 18 9.50 -14.05 -3.34
C ARG A 18 9.37 -12.53 -3.54
N PRO A 19 9.42 -12.03 -4.78
CA PRO A 19 9.25 -10.60 -5.07
C PRO A 19 8.03 -9.97 -4.39
N GLU A 20 6.96 -10.74 -4.17
CA GLU A 20 5.75 -10.28 -3.47
C GLU A 20 5.97 -10.03 -1.98
N VAL A 21 6.80 -10.85 -1.31
CA VAL A 21 7.15 -10.69 0.11
C VAL A 21 8.05 -9.46 0.28
N GLU A 22 8.96 -9.24 -0.67
CA GLU A 22 9.78 -8.01 -0.72
C GLU A 22 8.90 -6.77 -0.87
N ALA A 23 7.97 -6.79 -1.83
CA ALA A 23 7.08 -5.67 -2.09
C ALA A 23 6.21 -5.35 -0.87
N GLU A 24 5.63 -6.35 -0.20
CA GLU A 24 4.84 -6.12 1.02
C GLU A 24 5.70 -5.58 2.16
N THR A 25 6.93 -6.06 2.31
CA THR A 25 7.86 -5.57 3.32
C THR A 25 8.23 -4.11 3.07
N LEU A 26 8.50 -3.75 1.82
CA LEU A 26 8.79 -2.37 1.41
C LEU A 26 7.59 -1.44 1.59
N ARG A 27 6.36 -1.88 1.29
CA ARG A 27 5.14 -1.13 1.59
C ARG A 27 4.97 -0.90 3.09
N ALA A 28 5.12 -1.95 3.89
CA ALA A 28 5.03 -1.86 5.35
C ALA A 28 6.09 -0.91 5.92
N PHE A 29 7.31 -0.95 5.39
CA PHE A 29 8.36 0.01 5.72
C PHE A 29 7.95 1.44 5.35
N GLY A 30 7.44 1.66 4.13
CA GLY A 30 6.95 2.95 3.67
C GLY A 30 5.90 3.57 4.60
N PHE A 31 4.91 2.79 5.03
CA PHE A 31 3.91 3.25 5.98
C PHE A 31 4.47 3.61 7.36
N ARG A 32 5.43 2.83 7.85
CA ARG A 32 6.10 3.14 9.13
C ARG A 32 6.89 4.43 9.02
N MET A 33 7.60 4.65 7.91
CA MET A 33 8.33 5.89 7.67
C MET A 33 7.39 7.10 7.55
N ALA A 34 6.26 6.96 6.86
CA ALA A 34 5.23 8.00 6.80
C ALA A 34 4.73 8.39 8.20
N ALA A 35 4.39 7.42 9.03
CA ALA A 35 3.96 7.68 10.41
C ALA A 35 5.08 8.33 11.24
N LEU A 36 6.31 7.83 11.13
CA LEU A 36 7.46 8.33 11.88
C LEU A 36 7.87 9.74 11.45
N ALA A 37 7.74 10.06 10.16
CA ALA A 37 7.97 11.39 9.61
C ALA A 37 7.07 12.42 10.29
N VAL A 38 5.77 12.12 10.46
CA VAL A 38 4.83 12.99 11.20
C VAL A 38 5.23 13.09 12.67
N ARG A 39 5.55 11.96 13.33
CA ARG A 39 5.93 11.95 14.75
C ARG A 39 7.18 12.79 15.05
N ARG A 40 8.12 12.82 14.12
CA ARG A 40 9.43 13.47 14.28
C ARG A 40 9.57 14.81 13.55
N THR A 41 8.56 15.18 12.76
CA THR A 41 8.61 16.34 11.84
C THR A 41 9.83 16.26 10.92
N ASP A 42 10.07 15.08 10.34
CA ASP A 42 11.29 14.76 9.60
C ASP A 42 10.98 14.40 8.13
N PRO A 43 11.26 15.30 7.17
CA PRO A 43 11.05 15.07 5.74
C PRO A 43 11.89 13.93 5.15
N ASP A 44 13.06 13.63 5.72
CA ASP A 44 13.93 12.58 5.18
C ASP A 44 13.27 11.20 5.37
N LEU A 45 12.50 11.03 6.43
CA LEU A 45 11.68 9.83 6.64
C LEU A 45 10.56 9.72 5.60
N LEU A 46 9.91 10.83 5.21
CA LEU A 46 8.94 10.82 4.12
C LEU A 46 9.59 10.36 2.81
N ARG A 47 10.78 10.92 2.48
CA ARG A 47 11.55 10.53 1.30
C ARG A 47 11.90 9.05 1.30
N LEU A 48 12.38 8.50 2.42
CA LEU A 48 12.64 7.06 2.56
C LEU A 48 11.37 6.23 2.34
N GLY A 49 10.22 6.71 2.83
CA GLY A 49 8.94 6.06 2.61
C GLY A 49 8.50 6.05 1.14
N LEU A 50 8.66 7.17 0.43
CA LEU A 50 8.38 7.30 -1.00
C LEU A 50 9.24 6.34 -1.83
N LEU A 51 10.55 6.34 -1.60
CA LEU A 51 11.47 5.44 -2.32
C LEU A 51 11.15 3.97 -2.04
N ALA A 52 10.78 3.61 -0.82
CA ALA A 52 10.41 2.23 -0.48
C ALA A 52 9.14 1.77 -1.21
N VAL A 53 8.08 2.58 -1.22
CA VAL A 53 6.84 2.23 -1.94
C VAL A 53 7.07 2.21 -3.45
N ALA A 54 7.87 3.14 -3.98
CA ALA A 54 8.26 3.15 -5.38
C ALA A 54 9.09 1.91 -5.78
N LEU A 55 9.99 1.44 -4.91
CA LEU A 55 10.69 0.17 -5.10
C LEU A 55 9.73 -1.02 -5.03
N ALA A 56 8.76 -0.99 -4.11
CA ALA A 56 7.74 -2.04 -3.99
C ALA A 56 6.94 -2.20 -5.28
N SER A 57 6.56 -1.09 -5.93
CA SER A 57 5.78 -1.13 -7.18
C SER A 57 6.53 -1.76 -8.35
N LEU A 58 7.86 -1.76 -8.33
CA LEU A 58 8.69 -2.43 -9.34
C LEU A 58 8.80 -3.94 -9.11
N ARG A 59 8.51 -4.41 -7.88
CA ARG A 59 8.63 -5.81 -7.45
C ARG A 59 7.28 -6.51 -7.37
N SER A 60 6.20 -5.75 -7.27
CA SER A 60 4.83 -6.25 -7.15
C SER A 60 4.26 -6.70 -8.49
N MET A 61 3.50 -7.80 -8.46
CA MET A 61 2.64 -8.24 -9.57
C MET A 61 1.24 -7.60 -9.50
N ASP A 62 0.87 -6.95 -8.40
CA ASP A 62 -0.41 -6.27 -8.20
C ASP A 62 -0.23 -4.77 -7.96
N ARG A 63 -0.38 -3.99 -9.03
CA ARG A 63 -0.24 -2.52 -9.01
C ARG A 63 -1.30 -1.81 -8.16
N ARG A 64 -2.43 -2.45 -7.83
CA ARG A 64 -3.53 -1.77 -7.12
C ARG A 64 -3.21 -1.56 -5.64
N ASP A 65 -2.56 -2.52 -5.01
CA ASP A 65 -2.16 -2.42 -3.61
C ASP A 65 -1.04 -1.39 -3.41
N ASP A 66 -0.12 -1.28 -4.37
CA ASP A 66 0.96 -0.28 -4.33
C ASP A 66 0.44 1.14 -4.43
N LEU A 67 -0.54 1.34 -5.30
CA LEU A 67 -1.14 2.63 -5.56
C LEU A 67 -1.82 3.22 -4.32
N GLY A 68 -2.57 2.40 -3.58
CA GLY A 68 -3.18 2.83 -2.32
C GLY A 68 -2.14 3.23 -1.27
N ALA A 69 -0.93 2.67 -1.33
CA ALA A 69 0.15 2.99 -0.40
C ALA A 69 0.74 4.40 -0.58
N LEU A 70 0.47 5.07 -1.71
CA LEU A 70 0.89 6.45 -1.94
C LEU A 70 0.03 7.46 -1.18
N ALA A 71 -1.23 7.15 -0.85
CA ALA A 71 -2.13 8.09 -0.18
C ALA A 71 -1.64 8.53 1.21
N PRO A 72 -1.18 7.62 2.09
CA PRO A 72 -0.56 8.01 3.36
C PRO A 72 0.70 8.85 3.20
N LEU A 73 1.51 8.62 2.17
CA LEU A 73 2.73 9.41 1.91
C LEU A 73 2.38 10.83 1.43
N TRP A 74 1.41 10.94 0.52
CA TRP A 74 0.86 12.22 0.07
C TRP A 74 0.33 13.04 1.25
N ARG A 75 -0.49 12.40 2.10
CA ARG A 75 -1.03 13.05 3.29
C ARG A 75 0.06 13.46 4.28
N THR A 76 1.09 12.64 4.44
CA THR A 76 2.24 12.94 5.30
C THR A 76 2.96 14.20 4.84
N ALA A 77 3.19 14.39 3.54
CA ALA A 77 3.77 15.62 3.01
C ALA A 77 2.94 16.85 3.41
N SER A 78 1.62 16.78 3.30
CA SER A 78 0.73 17.87 3.75
C SER A 78 0.81 18.12 5.26
N LEU A 79 0.88 17.07 6.09
CA LEU A 79 1.01 17.20 7.55
C LEU A 79 2.34 17.84 7.95
N LEU A 80 3.40 17.60 7.19
CA LEU A 80 4.71 18.26 7.33
C LEU A 80 4.75 19.68 6.73
N ARG A 81 3.63 20.16 6.15
CA ARG A 81 3.54 21.45 5.45
C ARG A 81 4.49 21.56 4.25
N LEU A 82 4.77 20.45 3.60
CA LEU A 82 5.49 20.36 2.34
C LEU A 82 4.51 20.41 1.17
N ASP A 83 5.00 20.67 -0.04
CA ASP A 83 4.24 20.47 -1.28
C ASP A 83 4.33 18.98 -1.68
N PRO A 84 3.22 18.20 -1.58
CA PRO A 84 3.26 16.78 -1.91
C PRO A 84 3.68 16.50 -3.36
N SER A 85 3.28 17.34 -4.31
CA SER A 85 3.63 17.18 -5.72
C SER A 85 5.14 17.30 -5.93
N HIS A 86 5.76 18.27 -5.24
CA HIS A 86 7.20 18.46 -5.27
C HIS A 86 7.95 17.25 -4.71
N GLU A 87 7.55 16.73 -3.54
CA GLU A 87 8.21 15.59 -2.90
C GLU A 87 8.11 14.30 -3.75
N PHE A 88 6.96 14.06 -4.37
CA PHE A 88 6.78 12.91 -5.27
C PHE A 88 7.60 13.06 -6.55
N THR A 89 7.68 14.27 -7.10
CA THR A 89 8.50 14.56 -8.28
C THR A 89 9.99 14.39 -7.98
N ALA A 90 10.45 14.83 -6.80
CA ALA A 90 11.82 14.64 -6.35
C ALA A 90 12.16 13.15 -6.21
N ALA A 91 11.29 12.36 -5.57
CA ALA A 91 11.47 10.91 -5.47
C ALA A 91 11.48 10.21 -6.85
N ALA A 92 10.66 10.67 -7.80
CA ALA A 92 10.65 10.16 -9.17
C ALA A 92 11.96 10.45 -9.92
N ALA A 93 12.59 11.59 -9.66
CA ALA A 93 13.90 11.93 -10.22
C ALA A 93 15.03 11.05 -9.64
N GLU A 94 14.92 10.66 -8.37
CA GLU A 94 15.89 9.78 -7.69
C GLU A 94 15.76 8.31 -8.09
N LEU A 95 14.54 7.85 -8.37
CA LEU A 95 14.27 6.50 -8.84
C LEU A 95 13.53 6.52 -10.19
N PRO A 96 14.22 6.82 -11.31
CA PRO A 96 13.59 6.98 -12.62
C PRO A 96 12.80 5.75 -13.08
N ALA A 97 13.21 4.55 -12.67
CA ALA A 97 12.51 3.30 -12.99
C ALA A 97 11.07 3.27 -12.45
N ALA A 98 10.76 4.00 -11.38
CA ALA A 98 9.44 4.10 -10.78
C ALA A 98 8.74 5.45 -11.07
N ALA A 99 9.29 6.27 -11.96
CA ALA A 99 8.78 7.62 -12.22
C ALA A 99 7.34 7.61 -12.74
N GLU A 100 6.97 6.69 -13.65
CA GLU A 100 5.60 6.56 -14.14
C GLU A 100 4.59 6.32 -13.01
N PHE A 101 4.98 5.52 -12.01
CA PHE A 101 4.12 5.20 -10.87
C PHE A 101 3.94 6.41 -9.94
N LEU A 102 5.02 7.13 -9.63
CA LEU A 102 4.98 8.30 -8.75
C LEU A 102 4.32 9.51 -9.41
N LEU A 103 4.67 9.82 -10.67
CA LEU A 103 4.07 10.94 -11.40
C LEU A 103 2.62 10.65 -11.79
N GLY A 104 2.30 9.39 -12.11
CA GLY A 104 0.92 8.97 -12.35
C GLY A 104 0.01 9.10 -11.12
N TRP A 105 0.59 9.25 -9.91
CA TRP A 105 -0.16 9.65 -8.72
C TRP A 105 -0.39 11.16 -8.68
N VAL A 106 0.63 11.97 -8.97
CA VAL A 106 0.57 13.45 -8.97
C VAL A 106 -0.54 13.95 -9.91
N ASP A 107 -0.68 13.33 -11.09
CA ASP A 107 -1.63 13.73 -12.12
C ASP A 107 -3.11 13.38 -11.79
N ARG A 108 -3.38 12.78 -10.63
CA ARG A 108 -4.74 12.36 -10.27
C ARG A 108 -5.59 13.50 -9.74
N THR A 109 -6.90 13.35 -9.92
CA THR A 109 -7.86 14.23 -9.28
C THR A 109 -7.81 14.07 -7.75
N PRO A 110 -8.09 15.13 -6.98
CA PRO A 110 -8.05 15.09 -5.51
C PRO A 110 -8.89 13.96 -4.90
N ASP A 111 -10.07 13.67 -5.46
CA ASP A 111 -10.93 12.57 -5.00
C ASP A 111 -10.26 11.20 -5.12
N LEU A 112 -9.36 11.03 -6.09
CA LEU A 112 -8.56 9.82 -6.30
C LEU A 112 -7.22 9.84 -5.55
N GLN A 113 -6.96 10.87 -4.75
CA GLN A 113 -5.82 10.95 -3.83
C GLN A 113 -6.29 10.94 -2.36
N ASP A 114 -7.59 10.94 -2.12
CA ASP A 114 -8.16 10.98 -0.78
C ASP A 114 -7.75 9.76 0.05
N LEU A 115 -7.35 10.03 1.30
CA LEU A 115 -6.81 9.03 2.21
C LEU A 115 -7.85 7.94 2.53
N VAL A 116 -9.10 8.35 2.76
CA VAL A 116 -10.20 7.46 3.14
C VAL A 116 -10.63 6.64 1.94
N GLU A 117 -10.78 7.26 0.77
CA GLU A 117 -11.11 6.55 -0.47
C GLU A 117 -10.04 5.51 -0.85
N MET A 118 -8.78 5.72 -0.44
CA MET A 118 -7.68 4.76 -0.58
C MET A 118 -7.62 3.71 0.54
N GLY A 119 -8.59 3.71 1.46
CA GLY A 119 -8.73 2.71 2.51
C GLY A 119 -7.80 2.93 3.68
N PHE A 120 -7.46 4.18 4.00
CA PHE A 120 -6.66 4.54 5.17
C PHE A 120 -7.34 5.61 6.01
N ARG A 121 -7.00 5.64 7.30
CA ARG A 121 -7.35 6.72 8.22
C ARG A 121 -6.16 7.08 9.09
N GLU A 122 -6.13 8.33 9.53
CA GLU A 122 -5.25 8.78 10.60
C GLU A 122 -5.75 8.27 11.95
N SER A 123 -4.83 7.86 12.81
CA SER A 123 -5.09 7.40 14.17
C SER A 123 -3.90 7.76 15.06
N ALA A 124 -4.03 7.52 16.36
CA ALA A 124 -2.91 7.54 17.29
C ALA A 124 -2.94 6.30 18.18
N ASP A 125 -1.76 5.85 18.61
CA ASP A 125 -1.58 4.90 19.71
C ASP A 125 -0.58 5.46 20.74
N GLU A 126 -0.13 4.64 21.67
CA GLU A 126 0.83 5.02 22.72
C GLU A 126 2.14 5.59 22.14
N ASP A 127 2.52 5.15 20.94
CA ASP A 127 3.72 5.64 20.24
C ASP A 127 3.46 6.88 19.37
N GLY A 128 2.23 7.41 19.38
CA GLY A 128 1.81 8.61 18.66
C GLY A 128 1.12 8.35 17.32
N PHE A 129 1.27 9.28 16.38
CA PHE A 129 0.54 9.29 15.10
C PHE A 129 0.75 8.00 14.28
N ARG A 130 -0.30 7.45 13.67
CA ARG A 130 -0.18 6.32 12.73
C ARG A 130 -1.27 6.33 11.68
N TYR A 131 -1.00 5.65 10.58
CA TYR A 131 -2.04 5.26 9.63
C TYR A 131 -2.60 3.88 9.99
N VAL A 132 -3.91 3.73 9.84
CA VAL A 132 -4.61 2.45 9.97
C VAL A 132 -5.37 2.14 8.70
N ARG A 133 -5.44 0.86 8.34
CA ARG A 133 -6.27 0.43 7.21
C ARG A 133 -7.74 0.52 7.59
N ASP A 134 -8.52 1.16 6.73
CA ASP A 134 -9.96 1.25 6.84
C ASP A 134 -10.63 0.14 6.03
N ALA A 135 -10.97 -0.94 6.74
CA ALA A 135 -11.63 -2.08 6.11
C ALA A 135 -13.05 -1.75 5.60
N THR A 136 -13.67 -0.64 6.02
CA THR A 136 -15.00 -0.23 5.53
C THR A 136 -14.97 0.16 4.05
N VAL A 137 -13.88 0.75 3.57
CA VAL A 137 -13.70 1.14 2.18
C VAL A 137 -13.53 -0.08 1.29
N ARG A 138 -12.69 -1.04 1.71
CA ARG A 138 -12.57 -2.35 1.04
C ARG A 138 -13.92 -3.07 0.98
N ARG A 139 -14.70 -3.03 2.06
CA ARG A 139 -16.04 -3.60 2.09
C ARG A 139 -16.94 -2.92 1.05
N ARG A 140 -16.99 -1.58 1.01
CA ARG A 140 -17.81 -0.82 0.05
C ARG A 140 -17.44 -1.18 -1.40
N ILE A 141 -16.15 -1.16 -1.74
CA ILE A 141 -15.66 -1.54 -3.08
C ILE A 141 -16.08 -2.98 -3.42
N LEU A 142 -15.89 -3.92 -2.48
CA LEU A 142 -16.29 -5.31 -2.67
C LEU A 142 -17.81 -5.45 -2.89
N GLU A 143 -18.61 -4.68 -2.14
CA GLU A 143 -20.07 -4.69 -2.24
C GLU A 143 -20.56 -4.12 -3.57
N GLU A 144 -19.98 -3.01 -4.03
CA GLU A 144 -20.28 -2.40 -5.33
C GLU A 144 -19.89 -3.33 -6.48
N ASP A 145 -18.68 -3.89 -6.46
CA ASP A 145 -18.24 -4.85 -7.46
C ASP A 145 -19.12 -6.10 -7.46
N TYR A 146 -19.48 -6.61 -6.29
CA TYR A 146 -20.39 -7.75 -6.18
C TYR A 146 -21.78 -7.42 -6.75
N ALA A 147 -22.30 -6.22 -6.47
CA ALA A 147 -23.60 -5.78 -6.99
C ALA A 147 -23.62 -5.66 -8.52
N ARG A 148 -22.51 -5.22 -9.12
CA ARG A 148 -22.32 -5.11 -10.58
C ARG A 148 -22.20 -6.47 -11.28
N ARG A 149 -21.94 -7.56 -10.56
CA ARG A 149 -21.79 -8.90 -11.17
C ARG A 149 -23.14 -9.47 -11.65
N PRO A 150 -23.13 -10.27 -12.75
CA PRO A 150 -24.29 -11.02 -13.19
C PRO A 150 -24.87 -11.88 -12.06
N ARG A 151 -26.21 -12.04 -12.03
CA ARG A 151 -26.92 -12.77 -10.95
C ARG A 151 -26.36 -14.17 -10.70
N ILE A 152 -25.94 -14.86 -11.77
CA ILE A 152 -25.36 -16.22 -11.66
C ILE A 152 -24.04 -16.23 -10.89
N ILE A 153 -23.17 -15.24 -11.11
CA ILE A 153 -21.88 -15.13 -10.39
C ILE A 153 -22.10 -14.73 -8.94
N ARG A 154 -23.08 -13.85 -8.67
CA ARG A 154 -23.48 -13.52 -7.30
C ARG A 154 -23.93 -14.76 -6.52
N LEU A 155 -24.79 -15.59 -7.10
CA LEU A 155 -25.26 -16.82 -6.44
C LEU A 155 -24.11 -17.78 -6.13
N LEU A 156 -23.18 -17.97 -7.08
CA LEU A 156 -22.04 -18.88 -6.90
C LEU A 156 -21.03 -18.37 -5.86
N SER A 157 -20.85 -17.05 -5.73
CA SER A 157 -19.88 -16.43 -4.81
C SER A 157 -20.46 -15.98 -3.46
N ALA A 158 -21.78 -16.09 -3.24
CA ALA A 158 -22.45 -15.65 -2.02
C ALA A 158 -21.95 -16.31 -0.73
N ARG A 159 -21.48 -17.58 -0.80
CA ARG A 159 -20.89 -18.28 0.35
C ARG A 159 -19.50 -17.73 0.70
N GLN A 160 -18.65 -17.49 -0.30
CA GLN A 160 -17.33 -16.89 -0.11
C GLN A 160 -17.43 -15.46 0.43
N ARG A 161 -18.35 -14.64 -0.11
CA ARG A 161 -18.60 -13.27 0.40
C ARG A 161 -18.97 -13.28 1.89
N ARG A 162 -19.90 -14.13 2.31
CA ARG A 162 -20.31 -14.24 3.72
C ARG A 162 -19.19 -14.71 4.63
N ARG A 163 -18.32 -15.59 4.14
CA ARG A 163 -17.13 -16.03 4.89
C ARG A 163 -16.18 -14.85 5.15
N TRP A 164 -15.86 -14.09 4.11
CA TRP A 164 -14.96 -12.94 4.21
C TRP A 164 -15.50 -11.84 5.14
N LEU A 165 -16.81 -11.54 5.08
CA LEU A 165 -17.43 -10.56 5.97
C LEU A 165 -17.29 -10.94 7.45
N ARG A 166 -17.50 -12.22 7.78
CA ARG A 166 -17.29 -12.75 9.13
C ARG A 166 -15.85 -12.68 9.59
N GLU A 167 -14.92 -13.09 8.74
CA GLU A 167 -13.47 -13.08 9.04
C GLU A 167 -12.94 -11.66 9.32
N ASN A 168 -13.62 -10.62 8.81
CA ASN A 168 -13.24 -9.22 9.01
C ASN A 168 -14.17 -8.47 9.99
N GLY A 169 -15.03 -9.18 10.73
CA GLY A 169 -15.84 -8.60 11.81
C GLY A 169 -17.00 -7.70 11.35
N PHE A 170 -17.58 -7.99 10.19
CA PHE A 170 -18.67 -7.20 9.59
C PHE A 170 -20.06 -7.86 9.66
N ASP A 171 -20.20 -8.94 10.44
CA ASP A 171 -21.45 -9.69 10.63
C ASP A 171 -22.35 -9.06 11.70
#